data_AF-A0A373DFF3-F1
#
_entry.id   AF-A0A373DFF3-F1
#
_cell.length_a   1.000
_cell.length_b   1.000
_cell.length_c   1.000
_cell.angle_alpha   90.00
_cell.angle_beta   90.00
_cell.angle_gamma   90.00
#
_symmetry.space_group_name_H-M   'P 1'
#
loop_
_entity.id
_entity.type
_entity.pdbx_description
1 polymer ?
#
loop_
_entity_poly.entity_id
_entity_poly.type
_entity_poly.pdbx_seq_one_letter_code
_entity_poly.pdbx_strand_id
1 'polypeptide(L)'
;MVPGTLDRGAGCGEKPRDLRHVVHVNGTRGKSTVCRLIEAGLRAGGLRVFCKTTGTDPMTIDVSGNEEPLHRRGKANIKEQVGILRRAAAQNAEVLVIECMALQPEYQRCAQHRILQADVGVITNVRHDHADVMGDSLPEIADTLSNTIPRGGVLFTADEAWQPVSGAMRRCWAAASFWHVPLGMSRILILPKIFPWH
;
A
#
# COMPACT_ATOMS: atom_id res chain seq x y z
N MET A 1 2.05 -0.46 -48.96
CA MET A 1 2.72 0.18 -47.82
C MET A 1 1.75 0.14 -46.64
N VAL A 2 1.85 -0.89 -45.81
CA VAL A 2 1.10 -0.99 -44.54
C VAL A 2 2.15 -0.83 -43.45
N PRO A 3 2.14 0.25 -42.65
CA PRO A 3 3.09 0.39 -41.55
C PRO A 3 2.75 -0.62 -40.45
N GLY A 4 3.73 -1.47 -40.12
CA GLY A 4 3.60 -2.55 -39.16
C GLY A 4 3.29 -2.07 -37.74
N THR A 5 2.37 -2.79 -37.10
CA THR A 5 2.26 -2.83 -35.64
C THR A 5 3.49 -3.54 -35.07
N LEU A 6 4.47 -2.74 -34.67
CA LEU A 6 5.51 -3.16 -33.72
C LEU A 6 4.83 -3.51 -32.39
N ASP A 7 4.76 -4.80 -32.14
CA ASP A 7 4.55 -5.41 -30.82
C ASP A 7 5.54 -4.78 -29.82
N ARG A 8 5.02 -3.87 -28.98
CA ARG A 8 5.77 -3.27 -27.88
C ARG A 8 5.62 -4.20 -26.68
N GLY A 9 6.71 -4.92 -26.42
CA GLY A 9 6.81 -5.95 -25.40
C GLY A 9 6.36 -5.53 -24.01
N ALA A 10 5.88 -6.52 -23.26
CA ALA A 10 5.53 -6.44 -21.87
C ALA A 10 6.69 -5.89 -21.01
N GLY A 11 6.60 -4.61 -20.68
CA GLY A 11 7.48 -3.95 -19.72
C GLY A 11 7.21 -4.46 -18.30
N CYS A 12 8.27 -4.54 -17.51
CA CYS A 12 8.19 -4.81 -16.08
C CYS A 12 7.41 -3.68 -15.38
N GLY A 13 6.25 -3.99 -14.77
CA GLY A 13 5.66 -3.17 -13.71
C GLY A 13 4.45 -2.29 -14.05
N GLU A 14 3.80 -2.42 -15.21
CA GLU A 14 2.57 -1.64 -15.45
C GLU A 14 1.35 -2.25 -14.75
N LYS A 15 0.60 -1.41 -14.01
CA LYS A 15 -0.66 -1.78 -13.34
C LYS A 15 -1.65 -2.36 -14.36
N PRO A 16 -2.16 -3.60 -14.15
CA PRO A 16 -3.12 -4.22 -15.05
C PRO A 16 -4.38 -3.36 -15.24
N ARG A 17 -4.92 -3.29 -16.47
CA ARG A 17 -6.06 -2.41 -16.81
C ARG A 17 -7.33 -2.63 -15.97
N ASP A 18 -7.57 -3.87 -15.53
CA ASP A 18 -8.76 -4.21 -14.74
C ASP A 18 -8.61 -3.91 -13.24
N LEU A 19 -7.37 -3.72 -12.78
CA LEU A 19 -7.06 -3.41 -11.39
C LEU A 19 -7.22 -1.89 -11.19
N ARG A 20 -8.41 -1.44 -10.80
CA ARG A 20 -8.74 -0.02 -10.67
C ARG A 20 -7.94 0.65 -9.56
N HIS A 21 -7.84 0.00 -8.41
CA HIS A 21 -7.17 0.56 -7.24
C HIS A 21 -6.16 -0.43 -6.64
N VAL A 22 -5.06 0.10 -6.13
CA VAL A 22 -4.11 -0.62 -5.28
C VAL A 22 -3.99 0.15 -3.98
N VAL A 23 -4.26 -0.55 -2.88
CA VAL A 23 -4.15 -0.06 -1.50
C VAL A 23 -2.89 -0.66 -0.89
N HIS A 24 -1.88 0.17 -0.64
CA HIS A 24 -0.64 -0.25 0.00
C HIS A 24 -0.66 0.11 1.48
N VAL A 25 -0.68 -0.91 2.34
CA VAL A 25 -0.80 -0.76 3.80
C VAL A 25 0.55 -0.93 4.46
N ASN A 26 1.02 0.10 5.13
CA ASN A 26 2.30 0.16 5.84
C ASN A 26 2.10 0.65 7.29
N GLY A 27 3.20 0.78 8.02
CA GLY A 27 3.26 1.19 9.42
C GLY A 27 3.85 0.10 10.31
N THR A 28 4.06 0.42 11.58
CA THR A 28 4.81 -0.45 12.47
C THR A 28 4.01 -1.70 12.83
N ARG A 29 2.77 -1.56 13.33
CA ARG A 29 1.94 -2.68 13.80
C ARG A 29 0.52 -2.67 13.24
N GLY A 30 -0.13 -3.83 13.20
CA GLY A 30 -1.55 -3.95 12.84
C GLY A 30 -1.85 -3.94 11.34
N LYS A 31 -0.82 -3.96 10.47
CA LYS A 31 -0.99 -3.96 9.01
C LYS A 31 -1.87 -5.09 8.51
N SER A 32 -1.63 -6.34 8.92
CA SER A 32 -2.43 -7.49 8.46
C SER A 32 -3.90 -7.38 8.85
N THR A 33 -4.18 -6.93 10.08
CA THR A 33 -5.55 -6.67 10.55
C THR A 33 -6.22 -5.58 9.72
N VAL A 34 -5.53 -4.47 9.48
CA VAL A 34 -6.07 -3.36 8.66
C VAL A 34 -6.29 -3.79 7.22
N CYS A 35 -5.39 -4.58 6.61
CA CYS A 35 -5.61 -5.16 5.29
C CYS A 35 -6.90 -5.99 5.25
N ARG A 36 -7.12 -6.88 6.21
CA ARG A 36 -8.34 -7.71 6.29
C ARG A 36 -9.60 -6.87 6.49
N LEU A 37 -9.54 -5.81 7.30
CA LEU A 37 -10.68 -4.91 7.50
C LEU A 37 -11.03 -4.13 6.22
N ILE A 38 -10.02 -3.61 5.51
CA ILE A 38 -10.21 -2.91 4.23
C ILE A 38 -10.79 -3.89 3.20
N GLU A 39 -10.21 -5.10 3.10
CA GLU A 39 -10.67 -6.15 2.21
C GLU A 39 -12.14 -6.50 2.46
N ALA A 40 -12.49 -6.82 3.71
CA ALA A 40 -13.85 -7.22 4.09
C ALA A 40 -14.87 -6.09 3.85
N GLY A 41 -14.50 -4.85 4.19
CA GLY A 41 -15.37 -3.69 3.96
C GLY A 41 -15.63 -3.41 2.48
N LEU A 42 -14.59 -3.46 1.64
CA LEU A 42 -14.73 -3.26 0.20
C LEU A 42 -15.50 -4.41 -0.46
N ARG A 43 -15.25 -5.65 -0.05
CA ARG A 43 -16.00 -6.83 -0.52
C ARG A 43 -17.47 -6.76 -0.15
N ALA A 44 -17.79 -6.38 1.08
CA ALA A 44 -19.17 -6.17 1.53
C ALA A 44 -19.87 -5.05 0.71
N GLY A 45 -19.10 -4.09 0.20
CA GLY A 45 -19.55 -3.08 -0.77
C GLY A 45 -19.71 -3.59 -2.21
N GLY A 46 -19.54 -4.89 -2.47
CA GLY A 46 -19.74 -5.52 -3.78
C GLY A 46 -18.53 -5.50 -4.72
N LEU A 47 -17.35 -5.06 -4.24
CA LEU A 47 -16.13 -5.04 -5.07
C LEU A 47 -15.42 -6.38 -5.08
N ARG A 48 -14.80 -6.73 -6.21
CA ARG A 48 -13.88 -7.87 -6.31
C ARG A 48 -12.51 -7.48 -5.74
N VAL A 49 -12.22 -7.93 -4.53
CA VAL A 49 -10.98 -7.58 -3.83
C VAL A 49 -10.05 -8.77 -3.76
N PHE A 50 -8.78 -8.55 -4.10
CA PHE A 50 -7.71 -9.48 -3.80
C PHE A 50 -6.87 -8.89 -2.66
N CYS A 51 -6.53 -9.68 -1.64
CA CYS A 51 -5.74 -9.20 -0.51
C CYS A 51 -4.53 -10.07 -0.25
N LYS A 52 -3.43 -9.46 0.18
CA LYS A 52 -2.23 -10.15 0.65
C LYS A 52 -1.72 -9.56 1.96
N THR A 53 -1.47 -10.45 2.93
CA THR A 53 -0.92 -10.12 4.25
C THR A 53 0.43 -10.81 4.49
N THR A 54 1.24 -10.28 5.40
CA THR A 54 2.62 -10.74 5.70
C THR A 54 2.91 -10.92 7.17
N GLY A 55 1.89 -11.19 7.99
CA GLY A 55 2.06 -11.52 9.41
C GLY A 55 2.90 -12.80 9.62
N THR A 56 2.69 -13.48 10.75
CA THR A 56 3.42 -14.73 11.09
C THR A 56 3.43 -15.70 9.92
N ASP A 57 2.26 -15.91 9.31
CA ASP A 57 2.10 -16.67 8.08
C ASP A 57 1.61 -15.75 6.96
N PRO A 58 2.37 -15.65 5.85
CA PRO A 58 1.94 -14.91 4.67
C PRO A 58 0.70 -15.56 4.04
N MET A 59 -0.36 -14.78 3.84
CA MET A 59 -1.64 -15.25 3.32
C MET A 59 -2.11 -14.41 2.14
N THR A 60 -2.94 -15.01 1.30
CA THR A 60 -3.76 -14.32 0.31
C THR A 60 -5.23 -14.59 0.54
N ILE A 61 -6.08 -13.59 0.31
CA ILE A 61 -7.53 -13.71 0.21
C ILE A 61 -7.90 -13.43 -1.24
N ASP A 62 -8.45 -14.43 -1.92
CA ASP A 62 -8.77 -14.34 -3.34
C ASP A 62 -10.07 -13.53 -3.60
N VAL A 63 -10.43 -13.29 -4.87
CA VAL A 63 -11.66 -12.51 -5.18
C VAL A 63 -12.96 -13.21 -4.78
N SER A 64 -12.92 -14.49 -4.41
CA SER A 64 -14.07 -15.26 -3.89
C SER A 64 -14.11 -15.27 -2.36
N GLY A 65 -13.07 -14.75 -1.69
CA GLY A 65 -12.95 -14.73 -0.23
C GLY A 65 -12.23 -15.94 0.36
N ASN A 66 -11.63 -16.79 -0.47
CA ASN A 66 -10.87 -17.95 0.01
C ASN A 66 -9.50 -17.51 0.53
N GLU A 67 -9.15 -17.97 1.73
CA GLU A 67 -7.83 -17.75 2.30
C GLU A 67 -6.87 -18.88 1.94
N GLU A 68 -5.69 -18.52 1.43
CA GLU A 68 -4.63 -19.47 1.07
C GLU A 68 -3.27 -19.02 1.58
N PRO A 69 -2.45 -19.94 2.14
CA PRO A 69 -1.05 -19.67 2.45
C PRO A 69 -0.25 -19.32 1.19
N LEU A 70 0.51 -18.24 1.27
CA LEU A 70 1.44 -17.84 0.22
C LEU A 70 2.73 -18.66 0.34
N HIS A 71 2.82 -19.73 -0.45
CA HIS A 71 3.97 -20.63 -0.44
C HIS A 71 5.23 -19.93 -0.98
N ARG A 72 6.26 -19.85 -0.12
CA ARG A 72 7.55 -19.24 -0.46
C ARG A 72 8.62 -20.30 -0.70
N ARG A 73 9.39 -20.15 -1.77
CA ARG A 73 10.64 -20.93 -2.01
C ARG A 73 11.88 -20.28 -1.38
N GLY A 74 11.73 -19.27 -0.53
CA GLY A 74 12.84 -18.53 0.09
C GLY A 74 12.37 -17.29 0.85
N LYS A 75 13.29 -16.36 1.13
CA LYS A 75 12.96 -15.11 1.82
C LYS A 75 11.99 -14.25 0.97
N ALA A 76 11.22 -13.46 1.70
CA ALA A 76 10.51 -12.26 1.23
C ALA A 76 11.28 -11.55 0.10
N ASN A 77 10.68 -11.41 -1.08
CA ASN A 77 11.36 -10.80 -2.22
C ASN A 77 10.42 -10.04 -3.16
N ILE A 78 11.04 -9.29 -4.06
CA ILE A 78 10.36 -8.40 -5.00
C ILE A 78 9.50 -9.14 -6.04
N LYS A 79 9.90 -10.36 -6.43
CA LYS A 79 9.17 -11.19 -7.40
C LYS A 79 7.84 -11.67 -6.83
N GLU A 80 7.75 -11.83 -5.50
CA GLU A 80 6.49 -12.13 -4.81
C GLU A 80 5.44 -11.05 -5.10
N GLN A 81 5.80 -9.77 -4.97
CA GLN A 81 4.87 -8.64 -5.17
C GLN A 81 4.36 -8.58 -6.61
N VAL A 82 5.24 -8.82 -7.59
CA VAL A 82 4.85 -8.94 -9.01
C VAL A 82 3.92 -10.13 -9.22
N GLY A 83 4.17 -11.26 -8.55
CA GLY A 83 3.30 -12.44 -8.60
C GLY A 83 1.91 -12.16 -8.03
N ILE A 84 1.80 -11.39 -6.94
CA ILE A 84 0.52 -10.98 -6.35
C ILE A 84 -0.27 -10.09 -7.32
N LEU A 85 0.37 -9.11 -7.95
CA LEU A 85 -0.28 -8.28 -8.97
C LEU A 85 -0.85 -9.12 -10.12
N ARG A 86 -0.07 -10.12 -10.59
CA ARG A 86 -0.51 -11.04 -11.65
C ARG A 86 -1.68 -11.93 -11.20
N ARG A 87 -1.67 -12.44 -9.96
CA ARG A 87 -2.77 -13.23 -9.41
C ARG A 87 -4.04 -12.41 -9.30
N ALA A 88 -3.95 -11.18 -8.77
CA ALA A 88 -5.08 -10.26 -8.68
C ALA A 88 -5.66 -9.96 -10.07
N ALA A 89 -4.82 -9.68 -11.06
CA ALA A 89 -5.23 -9.44 -12.44
C ALA A 89 -5.90 -10.67 -13.09
N ALA A 90 -5.32 -11.86 -12.91
CA ALA A 90 -5.86 -13.10 -13.47
C ALA A 90 -7.25 -13.44 -12.91
N GLN A 91 -7.55 -12.96 -11.70
CA GLN A 91 -8.86 -13.10 -11.07
C GLN A 91 -9.79 -11.89 -11.34
N ASN A 92 -9.37 -10.95 -12.20
CA ASN A 92 -10.10 -9.73 -12.50
C ASN A 92 -10.44 -8.90 -11.25
N ALA A 93 -9.55 -8.84 -10.27
CA ALA A 93 -9.75 -8.00 -9.08
C ALA A 93 -9.88 -6.53 -9.48
N GLU A 94 -10.86 -5.83 -8.91
CA GLU A 94 -11.00 -4.37 -9.05
C GLU A 94 -10.09 -3.63 -8.09
N VAL A 95 -9.83 -4.22 -6.91
CA VAL A 95 -8.97 -3.66 -5.88
C VAL A 95 -7.97 -4.70 -5.40
N LEU A 96 -6.70 -4.31 -5.31
CA LEU A 96 -5.68 -5.06 -4.59
C LEU A 96 -5.38 -4.37 -3.27
N VAL A 97 -5.56 -5.07 -2.15
CA VAL A 97 -5.10 -4.63 -0.83
C VAL A 97 -3.83 -5.39 -0.49
N ILE A 98 -2.73 -4.67 -0.24
CA ILE A 98 -1.43 -5.32 -0.08
C ILE A 98 -0.64 -4.75 1.08
N GLU A 99 -0.20 -5.65 1.94
CA GLU A 99 0.66 -5.33 3.08
C GLU A 99 2.12 -5.09 2.65
N CYS A 100 2.67 -3.98 3.15
CA CYS A 100 4.08 -3.65 3.04
C CYS A 100 4.92 -4.57 3.93
N MET A 101 5.98 -5.13 3.34
CA MET A 101 6.90 -6.07 3.98
C MET A 101 8.33 -5.52 4.07
N ALA A 102 8.60 -4.38 3.43
CA ALA A 102 9.94 -3.82 3.33
C ALA A 102 10.25 -2.95 4.54
N LEU A 103 11.28 -3.32 5.31
CA LEU A 103 11.78 -2.47 6.40
C LEU A 103 12.65 -1.34 5.83
N GLN A 104 13.58 -1.66 4.93
CA GLN A 104 14.54 -0.70 4.38
C GLN A 104 13.87 0.37 3.49
N PRO A 105 14.23 1.67 3.65
CA PRO A 105 13.66 2.78 2.87
C PRO A 105 13.70 2.58 1.36
N GLU A 106 14.81 2.07 0.81
CA GLU A 106 15.01 1.86 -0.62
C GLU A 106 14.03 0.82 -1.17
N TYR A 107 13.79 -0.25 -0.40
CA TYR A 107 12.86 -1.30 -0.76
C TYR A 107 11.41 -0.82 -0.65
N GLN A 108 11.09 0.03 0.32
CA GLN A 108 9.79 0.69 0.42
C GLN A 108 9.52 1.57 -0.81
N ARG A 109 10.49 2.44 -1.17
CA ARG A 109 10.39 3.29 -2.38
C ARG A 109 10.22 2.46 -3.65
N CYS A 110 11.01 1.40 -3.79
CA CYS A 110 10.94 0.52 -4.96
C CYS A 110 9.59 -0.19 -5.06
N ALA A 111 9.13 -0.80 -3.95
CA ALA A 111 7.83 -1.46 -3.89
C ALA A 111 6.70 -0.50 -4.26
N GLN A 112 6.67 0.71 -3.70
CA GLN A 112 5.62 1.67 -3.97
C GLN A 112 5.70 2.26 -5.38
N HIS A 113 6.85 2.79 -5.79
CA HIS A 113 6.92 3.67 -6.97
C HIS A 113 7.29 2.95 -8.26
N ARG A 114 7.81 1.72 -8.20
CA ARG A 114 8.23 0.96 -9.39
C ARG A 114 7.41 -0.30 -9.65
N ILE A 115 6.68 -0.80 -8.64
CA ILE A 115 6.03 -2.11 -8.72
C ILE A 115 4.54 -2.02 -8.47
N LEU A 116 4.16 -1.56 -7.28
CA LEU A 116 2.75 -1.49 -6.90
C LEU A 116 2.06 -0.28 -7.53
N GLN A 117 2.77 0.85 -7.61
CA GLN A 117 2.24 2.15 -8.06
C GLN A 117 0.89 2.44 -7.42
N ALA A 118 0.79 2.20 -6.11
CA ALA A 118 -0.47 2.33 -5.39
C ALA A 118 -0.99 3.76 -5.48
N ASP A 119 -2.30 3.90 -5.61
CA ASP A 119 -3.03 5.16 -5.64
C ASP A 119 -3.67 5.46 -4.28
N VAL A 120 -3.76 4.45 -3.40
CA VAL A 120 -4.13 4.61 -2.00
C VAL A 120 -3.02 4.05 -1.11
N GLY A 121 -2.52 4.86 -0.19
CA GLY A 121 -1.61 4.45 0.88
C GLY A 121 -2.34 4.44 2.22
N VAL A 122 -1.95 3.53 3.11
CA VAL A 122 -2.41 3.52 4.49
C VAL A 122 -1.20 3.38 5.39
N ILE A 123 -1.06 4.27 6.37
CA ILE A 123 -0.07 4.14 7.43
C ILE A 123 -0.81 3.93 8.75
N THR A 124 -0.62 2.74 9.32
CA THR A 124 -1.38 2.28 10.48
C THR A 124 -0.99 3.00 11.78
N ASN A 125 0.31 3.12 12.05
CA ASN A 125 0.91 3.82 13.19
C ASN A 125 2.43 3.94 13.01
N VAL A 126 3.03 4.84 13.79
CA VAL A 126 4.47 4.98 13.98
C VAL A 126 4.82 4.62 15.41
N ARG A 127 5.64 3.59 15.58
CA ARG A 127 6.13 3.14 16.88
C ARG A 127 7.60 2.77 16.77
N HIS A 128 8.32 2.88 17.87
CA HIS A 128 9.69 2.36 17.98
C HIS A 128 9.67 0.83 17.84
N ASP A 129 10.13 0.36 16.68
CA ASP A 129 10.33 -1.04 16.33
C ASP A 129 11.36 -1.05 15.19
N HIS A 130 12.20 -2.09 15.12
CA HIS A 130 13.25 -2.18 14.09
C HIS A 130 14.13 -0.91 13.96
N ALA A 131 14.53 -0.33 15.10
CA ALA A 131 15.27 0.93 15.14
C ALA A 131 16.59 0.90 14.35
N ASP A 132 17.22 -0.27 14.30
CA ASP A 132 18.43 -0.57 13.51
C ASP A 132 18.25 -0.38 12.00
N VAL A 133 17.01 -0.41 11.50
CA VAL A 133 16.70 -0.28 10.07
C VAL A 133 15.86 0.95 9.75
N MET A 134 14.90 1.31 10.61
CA MET A 134 13.93 2.39 10.35
C MET A 134 14.33 3.74 10.97
N GLY A 135 15.31 3.75 11.88
CA GLY A 135 15.74 4.93 12.62
C GLY A 135 15.41 4.85 14.11
N ASP A 136 16.13 5.63 14.90
CA ASP A 136 16.09 5.58 16.37
C ASP A 136 14.98 6.49 16.95
N SER A 137 14.46 7.41 16.14
CA SER A 137 13.44 8.38 16.54
C SER A 137 12.11 8.19 15.78
N LEU A 138 10.97 8.51 16.41
CA LEU A 138 9.65 8.46 15.73
C LEU A 138 9.63 9.27 14.41
N PRO A 139 10.25 10.47 14.32
CA PRO A 139 10.34 11.19 13.05
C PRO A 139 11.14 10.47 11.97
N GLU A 140 12.23 9.78 12.31
CA GLU A 140 13.00 8.97 11.34
C GLU A 140 12.19 7.77 10.86
N ILE A 141 11.50 7.08 11.77
CA ILE A 141 10.62 5.96 11.40
C ILE A 141 9.48 6.46 10.50
N ALA A 142 8.90 7.63 10.81
CA ALA A 142 7.89 8.24 9.96
C ALA A 142 8.44 8.61 8.56
N ASP A 143 9.66 9.14 8.47
CA ASP A 143 10.32 9.43 7.18
C ASP A 143 10.60 8.13 6.39
N THR A 144 11.02 7.07 7.07
CA THR A 144 11.17 5.74 6.47
C THR A 144 9.84 5.23 5.91
N LEU A 145 8.76 5.26 6.69
CA LEU A 145 7.42 4.81 6.26
C LEU A 145 6.84 5.69 5.13
N SER A 146 7.22 6.97 5.08
CA SER A 146 6.83 7.94 4.04
C SER A 146 7.24 7.51 2.62
N ASN A 147 8.23 6.63 2.50
CA ASN A 147 8.64 6.07 1.21
C ASN A 147 7.55 5.24 0.50
N THR A 148 6.45 4.93 1.19
CA THR A 148 5.28 4.24 0.63
C THR A 148 4.12 5.16 0.22
N ILE A 149 4.28 6.47 0.33
CA ILE A 149 3.23 7.43 0.00
C ILE A 149 2.97 7.44 -1.51
N PRO A 150 1.71 7.33 -1.96
CA PRO A 150 1.38 7.30 -3.38
C PRO A 150 1.55 8.67 -4.05
N ARG A 151 2.20 8.74 -5.23
CA ARG A 151 2.28 10.00 -6.00
C ARG A 151 0.94 10.31 -6.64
N GLY A 152 0.40 11.51 -6.40
CA GLY A 152 -0.92 11.91 -6.91
C GLY A 152 -2.10 11.09 -6.36
N GLY A 153 -1.87 10.29 -5.32
CA GLY A 153 -2.87 9.46 -4.67
C GLY A 153 -3.33 9.99 -3.32
N VAL A 154 -3.98 9.13 -2.53
CA VAL A 154 -4.47 9.45 -1.18
C VAL A 154 -3.75 8.60 -0.15
N LEU A 155 -3.28 9.22 0.92
CA LEU A 155 -2.76 8.55 2.11
C LEU A 155 -3.81 8.63 3.23
N PHE A 156 -4.11 7.51 3.87
CA PHE A 156 -4.84 7.46 5.14
C PHE A 156 -3.89 7.17 6.29
N THR A 157 -4.07 7.83 7.42
CA THR A 157 -3.37 7.49 8.68
C THR A 157 -4.29 7.73 9.87
N ALA A 158 -4.10 6.96 10.94
CA ALA A 158 -4.78 7.17 12.23
C ALA A 158 -3.82 7.76 13.29
N ASP A 159 -2.59 8.10 12.89
CA ASP A 159 -1.58 8.65 13.77
C ASP A 159 -1.59 10.18 13.69
N GLU A 160 -2.19 10.82 14.69
CA GLU A 160 -2.27 12.28 14.79
C GLU A 160 -0.88 12.93 14.97
N ALA A 161 0.10 12.18 15.48
CA ALA A 161 1.48 12.62 15.64
C ALA A 161 2.30 12.48 14.34
N TRP A 162 1.69 12.01 13.25
CA TRP A 162 2.38 11.85 11.97
C TRP A 162 2.92 13.19 11.44
N GLN A 163 4.23 13.36 11.53
CA GLN A 163 4.98 14.50 10.99
C GLN A 163 6.24 14.00 10.27
N PRO A 164 6.19 13.78 8.94
CA PRO A 164 7.40 13.47 8.20
C PRO A 164 8.35 14.68 8.23
N VAL A 165 9.64 14.42 8.43
CA VAL A 165 10.69 15.44 8.55
C VAL A 165 10.95 16.14 7.21
N SER A 166 10.74 15.43 6.10
CA SER A 166 10.90 15.96 4.75
C SER A 166 9.63 16.69 4.29
N GLY A 167 9.71 18.02 4.14
CA GLY A 167 8.61 18.97 3.88
C GLY A 167 7.87 18.85 2.53
N ALA A 168 7.70 17.65 1.98
CA ALA A 168 6.99 17.42 0.73
C ALA A 168 5.46 17.34 0.88
N MET A 169 4.91 17.41 2.11
CA MET A 169 3.51 17.06 2.34
C MET A 169 2.69 18.09 3.12
N ARG A 170 1.51 18.42 2.57
CA ARG A 170 0.51 19.25 3.25
C ARG A 170 -0.42 18.37 4.06
N ARG A 171 -0.53 18.66 5.36
CA ARG A 171 -1.57 18.12 6.24
C ARG A 171 -2.94 18.55 5.73
N CYS A 172 -3.82 17.60 5.37
CA CYS A 172 -5.24 17.88 5.18
C CYS A 172 -6.00 17.22 6.34
N TRP A 173 -6.53 18.04 7.23
CA TRP A 173 -7.40 17.56 8.30
C TRP A 173 -8.75 17.15 7.70
N ALA A 174 -9.27 16.00 8.13
CA ALA A 174 -10.50 15.39 7.60
C ALA A 174 -11.77 16.28 7.71
N ALA A 175 -11.69 17.42 8.42
CA ALA A 175 -12.84 18.27 8.69
C ALA A 175 -12.93 19.60 7.89
N ALA A 176 -11.93 20.06 7.12
CA ALA A 176 -12.02 21.45 6.62
C ALA A 176 -11.44 21.83 5.23
N SER A 177 -10.67 21.00 4.52
CA SER A 177 -10.03 21.49 3.28
C SER A 177 -10.01 20.45 2.16
N PHE A 178 -11.20 20.02 1.74
CA PHE A 178 -11.38 19.07 0.64
C PHE A 178 -10.97 19.62 -0.75
N TRP A 179 -10.79 20.95 -0.87
CA TRP A 179 -10.84 21.65 -2.17
C TRP A 179 -9.52 22.27 -2.67
N HIS A 180 -8.43 22.31 -1.89
CA HIS A 180 -7.18 22.99 -2.29
C HIS A 180 -5.93 22.10 -2.14
N VAL A 181 -5.85 21.04 -2.96
CA VAL A 181 -4.59 20.30 -3.17
C VAL A 181 -4.20 20.42 -4.65
N PRO A 182 -3.02 20.98 -4.99
CA PRO A 182 -2.55 21.07 -6.36
C PRO A 182 -2.51 19.70 -7.04
N LEU A 183 -2.88 19.65 -8.33
CA LEU A 183 -2.75 18.45 -9.17
C LEU A 183 -1.30 17.94 -9.12
N GLY A 184 -1.10 16.67 -8.76
CA GLY A 184 0.22 16.02 -8.67
C GLY A 184 0.76 15.78 -7.25
N MET A 185 0.14 16.36 -6.21
CA MET A 185 0.51 16.09 -4.80
C MET A 185 -0.43 15.07 -4.14
N SER A 186 0.12 14.26 -3.23
CA SER A 186 -0.63 13.28 -2.45
C SER A 186 -1.52 13.97 -1.41
N ARG A 187 -2.75 13.48 -1.24
CA ARG A 187 -3.70 13.98 -0.22
C ARG A 187 -3.57 13.13 1.05
N ILE A 188 -3.45 13.73 2.24
CA ILE A 188 -3.46 12.97 3.51
C ILE A 188 -4.82 13.12 4.17
N LEU A 189 -5.44 12.01 4.57
CA LEU A 189 -6.61 11.99 5.42
C LEU A 189 -6.24 11.35 6.76
N ILE A 190 -6.25 12.16 7.81
CA ILE A 190 -6.10 11.66 9.19
C ILE A 190 -7.48 11.23 9.65
N LEU A 191 -7.68 9.92 9.84
CA LEU A 191 -8.93 9.37 10.36
C LEU A 191 -8.89 9.40 11.89
N PRO A 192 -10.01 9.72 12.56
CA PRO A 192 -10.09 9.62 14.00
C PRO A 192 -9.84 8.16 14.44
N LYS A 193 -9.14 7.97 15.55
CA LYS A 193 -8.91 6.63 16.11
C LYS A 193 -10.25 6.00 16.50
N ILE A 194 -10.69 5.01 15.74
CA ILE A 194 -11.92 4.25 16.03
C ILE A 194 -11.69 3.27 17.21
N PHE A 195 -10.43 2.87 17.46
CA PHE A 195 -10.05 1.99 18.57
C PHE A 195 -8.95 2.63 19.44
N PRO A 196 -9.13 2.70 20.77
CA PRO A 196 -8.07 3.13 21.68
C PRO A 196 -7.08 1.97 21.89
N TRP A 197 -5.93 2.02 21.21
CA TRP A 197 -4.79 1.16 21.53
C TRP A 197 -3.83 1.93 22.43
N HIS A 198 -3.93 1.67 23.73
CA HIS A 198 -3.00 2.14 24.76
C HIS A 198 -1.62 1.47 24.59
#